data_AF-X1LMV4-F1
#
_entry.id   AF-X1LMV4-F1
#
_cell.length_a   1.000
_cell.length_b   1.000
_cell.length_c   1.000
_cell.angle_alpha   90.00
_cell.angle_beta   90.00
_cell.angle_gamma   90.00
#
_symmetry.space_group_name_H-M   'P 1'
#
loop_
_entity.id
_entity.type
_entity.pdbx_description
1 polymer ?
#
loop_
_entity_poly.entity_id
_entity_poly.type
_entity_poly.pdbx_seq_one_letter_code
_entity_poly.pdbx_strand_id
1 'polypeptide(L)' 'YSIADRITSMVERVGLDEPVCMTGGVAKNLGVVKALEENLEIKINIPDEPQITGALGAAYLAQNLH' A
#
# COMPACT_ATOMS: atom_id res chain seq x y z
N TYR A 1 5.33 -16.99 2.03
CA TYR A 1 5.91 -15.67 2.38
C TYR A 1 5.07 -15.03 3.49
N SER A 2 5.43 -15.14 4.77
CA SER A 2 4.41 -14.98 5.84
C SER A 2 3.69 -13.61 5.92
N ILE A 3 4.37 -12.49 5.64
CA ILE A 3 3.73 -11.16 5.67
C ILE A 3 2.88 -10.88 4.43
N ALA A 4 3.35 -11.30 3.25
CA ALA A 4 2.62 -11.13 1.99
C ALA A 4 1.34 -11.98 2.01
N ASP A 5 1.44 -13.26 2.39
CA ASP A 5 0.30 -14.18 2.49
C ASP A 5 -0.76 -13.64 3.46
N ARG A 6 -0.32 -13.09 4.61
CA ARG A 6 -1.23 -12.45 5.57
C ARG A 6 -1.96 -11.25 4.94
N ILE A 7 -1.25 -10.38 4.23
CA ILE A 7 -1.85 -9.20 3.60
C ILE A 7 -2.83 -9.62 2.51
N THR A 8 -2.47 -10.58 1.65
CA THR A 8 -3.37 -11.16 0.63
C THR A 8 -4.67 -11.64 1.24
N SER A 9 -4.63 -12.43 2.33
CA SER A 9 -5.85 -12.92 3.00
C SER A 9 -6.72 -11.81 3.62
N MET A 10 -6.15 -10.64 3.92
CA MET A 10 -6.92 -9.49 4.41
C MET A 10 -7.60 -8.77 3.24
N VAL A 11 -6.88 -8.59 2.14
CA VAL A 11 -7.39 -7.95 0.92
C VAL A 11 -8.55 -8.74 0.33
N GLU A 12 -8.40 -10.06 0.16
CA GLU A 12 -9.45 -10.93 -0.38
C GLU A 12 -10.77 -10.87 0.40
N ARG A 13 -10.72 -10.64 1.72
CA ARG A 13 -11.91 -10.53 2.57
C ARG A 13 -12.65 -9.20 2.41
N VAL A 14 -11.93 -8.13 2.13
CA VAL A 14 -12.50 -6.79 1.97
C VAL A 14 -12.91 -6.52 0.52
N GLY A 15 -12.30 -7.27 -0.42
CA GLY A 15 -12.36 -6.97 -1.84
C GLY A 15 -11.24 -6.01 -2.24
N LEU A 16 -10.93 -6.01 -3.53
CA LEU A 16 -9.87 -5.20 -4.12
C LEU A 16 -10.39 -4.56 -5.40
N ASP A 17 -10.24 -3.24 -5.51
CA ASP A 17 -10.49 -2.49 -6.74
C ASP A 17 -9.22 -1.72 -7.12
N GLU A 18 -8.88 -1.76 -8.41
CA GLU A 18 -7.79 -0.98 -8.96
C GLU A 18 -8.19 0.49 -9.21
N PRO A 19 -7.26 1.45 -9.09
CA PRO A 19 -5.82 1.28 -8.87
C PRO A 19 -5.45 1.03 -7.41
N VAL A 20 -4.44 0.19 -7.19
CA VAL A 20 -3.90 -0.13 -5.86
C VAL A 20 -2.61 0.63 -5.59
N CYS A 21 -2.47 1.14 -4.37
CA CYS A 21 -1.27 1.82 -3.88
C CYS A 21 -0.83 1.23 -2.56
N MET A 22 0.48 1.08 -2.36
CA MET A 22 1.06 0.64 -1.09
C MET A 22 1.96 1.75 -0.51
N THR A 23 1.71 2.08 0.76
CA THR A 23 2.44 3.12 1.50
C THR A 23 3.03 2.56 2.80
N GLY A 24 3.76 3.39 3.55
CA GLY A 24 4.46 3.01 4.78
C GLY A 24 5.83 2.40 4.52
N GLY A 25 6.51 1.97 5.59
CA GLY A 25 7.89 1.47 5.51
C GLY A 25 8.05 0.17 4.70
N VAL A 26 7.04 -0.70 4.71
CA VAL A 26 7.08 -2.00 4.01
C VAL A 26 7.06 -1.82 2.49
N ALA A 27 6.49 -0.73 1.97
CA ALA A 27 6.50 -0.41 0.55
C ALA A 27 7.92 -0.22 -0.03
N LYS A 28 8.93 0.06 0.81
CA LYS A 28 10.35 0.11 0.40
C LYS A 28 10.96 -1.27 0.19
N ASN A 29 10.31 -2.34 0.66
CA ASN A 29 10.76 -3.71 0.46
C ASN A 29 10.19 -4.26 -0.86
N LEU A 30 10.97 -4.16 -1.93
CA LEU A 30 10.59 -4.63 -3.26
C LEU A 30 10.28 -6.13 -3.31
N GLY A 31 10.84 -6.94 -2.41
CA GLY A 31 10.52 -8.37 -2.33
C GLY A 31 9.10 -8.62 -1.83
N VAL A 32 8.65 -7.85 -0.84
CA VAL A 32 7.26 -7.91 -0.35
C VAL A 32 6.29 -7.36 -1.39
N VAL A 33 6.64 -6.24 -2.04
CA VAL A 33 5.81 -5.67 -3.13
C VAL A 33 5.62 -6.69 -4.25
N LYS A 34 6.69 -7.30 -4.74
CA LYS A 34 6.61 -8.33 -5.80
C LYS A 34 5.77 -9.53 -5.37
N ALA A 35 5.96 -10.06 -4.17
CA ALA A 35 5.17 -11.18 -3.67
C ALA A 35 3.67 -10.82 -3.58
N LEU A 36 3.34 -9.56 -3.25
CA LEU A 36 1.95 -9.10 -3.23
C LEU A 36 1.37 -8.91 -4.64
N GLU A 37 2.14 -8.34 -5.57
CA GLU A 37 1.73 -8.26 -6.98
C GLU A 37 1.46 -9.64 -7.57
N GLU A 38 2.31 -10.62 -7.27
CA GLU A 38 2.15 -12.02 -7.72
C GLU A 38 0.93 -12.69 -7.07
N ASN A 39 0.76 -12.56 -5.75
CA ASN A 39 -0.36 -13.18 -5.04
C ASN A 39 -1.72 -12.60 -5.42
N LEU A 40 -1.78 -11.30 -5.72
CA LEU A 40 -3.02 -10.58 -6.00
C LEU A 40 -3.27 -10.40 -7.51
N GLU A 41 -2.33 -10.82 -8.36
CA GLU A 41 -2.38 -10.67 -9.82
C GLU A 41 -2.63 -9.23 -10.31
N ILE A 42 -2.07 -8.24 -9.61
CA ILE A 42 -2.25 -6.81 -9.91
C ILE A 42 -0.93 -6.04 -9.92
N LYS A 43 -0.98 -4.80 -10.40
CA LYS A 43 0.10 -3.82 -10.23
C LYS A 43 -0.12 -2.94 -9.02
N ILE A 44 0.93 -2.79 -8.21
CA ILE A 44 0.92 -1.94 -7.03
C ILE A 44 1.71 -0.68 -7.33
N ASN A 45 1.03 0.46 -7.22
CA ASN A 45 1.67 1.77 -7.31
C ASN A 45 2.40 2.07 -6.00
N ILE A 46 3.69 2.43 -6.10
CA ILE A 46 4.50 2.86 -4.97
C ILE A 46 4.84 4.34 -5.18
N PRO A 47 4.43 5.25 -4.27
CA PRO A 47 4.84 6.65 -4.37
C PRO A 47 6.33 6.79 -4.06
N ASP A 48 6.97 7.88 -4.53
CA ASP A 48 8.41 8.12 -4.33
C ASP A 48 8.82 8.09 -2.86
N GLU A 49 7.98 8.65 -1.98
CA GLU A 49 8.20 8.69 -0.53
C GLU A 49 7.05 8.00 0.23
N PRO A 50 7.00 6.65 0.24
CA PRO A 50 5.87 5.91 0.81
C PRO A 50 5.82 6.01 2.34
N GLN A 51 6.96 6.23 2.99
CA GLN A 51 7.06 6.25 4.45
C GLN A 51 6.37 7.47 5.08
N ILE A 52 6.30 8.59 4.36
CA ILE A 52 5.74 9.84 4.88
C ILE A 52 4.30 10.12 4.40
N THR A 53 3.74 9.28 3.51
CA THR A 53 2.45 9.53 2.86
C THR A 53 1.32 9.79 3.86
N GLY A 54 1.28 9.06 4.97
CA GLY A 54 0.27 9.27 6.01
C GLY A 54 0.38 10.64 6.70
N ALA A 55 1.61 11.08 7.00
CA ALA A 55 1.86 12.39 7.60
C ALA A 55 1.54 13.52 6.60
N LEU A 56 1.88 13.33 5.33
CA LEU A 56 1.52 14.25 4.25
C LEU A 56 -0.01 14.40 4.13
N GLY A 57 -0.75 13.29 4.16
CA GLY A 57 -2.21 13.31 4.13
C GLY A 57 -2.81 14.07 5.33
N ALA A 58 -2.27 13.86 6.52
CA ALA A 58 -2.70 14.59 7.72
C ALA A 58 -2.46 16.12 7.59
N ALA A 59 -1.29 16.53 7.09
CA ALA A 59 -0.98 17.93 6.86
C ALA A 59 -1.88 18.56 5.79
N TYR A 60 -2.14 17.85 4.70
CA TYR A 60 -3.04 18.28 3.64
C TYR A 60 -4.48 18.46 4.14
N LEU A 61 -4.99 17.52 4.94
CA LEU A 61 -6.32 17.64 5.54
C LEU A 61 -6.40 18.87 6.46
N ALA A 62 -5.39 19.09 7.30
CA ALA A 62 -5.32 20.26 8.18
C ALA A 62 -5.30 21.57 7.38
N GLN A 63 -4.59 21.62 6.25
CA GLN A 63 -4.54 22.79 5.37
C GLN A 63 -5.90 23.12 4.74
N ASN A 64 -6.69 22.11 4.35
CA ASN A 64 -7.97 22.29 3.66
C ASN A 64 -9.19 22.39 4.59
N LEU A 65 -8.99 22.25 5.91
CA LEU A 65 -10.04 22.46 6.91
C LEU A 65 -10.28 23.97 7.19
N HIS A 66 -9.50 24.84 6.57
CA HIS A 66 -9.59 26.30 6.62
C HIS A 66 -9.98 26.84 5.23
#